data_AF-A0AA39ZSM9-F1
#
_entry.id   AF-A0AA39ZSM9-F1
#
_cell.length_a   1.000
_cell.length_b   1.000
_cell.length_c   1.000
_cell.angle_alpha   90.00
_cell.angle_beta   90.00
_cell.angle_gamma   90.00
#
_symmetry.space_group_name_H-M   'P 1'
#
loop_
_entity.id
_entity.type
_entity.pdbx_description
1 polymer ?
#
loop_
_entity_poly.entity_id
_entity_poly.type
_entity_poly.pdbx_seq_one_letter_code
_entity_poly.pdbx_strand_id
1 'polypeptide(L)'
;MPGSSLWLVPPPDHPLSAILTNLISSTLPSEFPSEAASSPRVTPHFFSPHMTLTSDISPSVYGSDPQAWLDSIPLPFADSVKVRFGKVKSQEVFYRRCYISVGFEGVKDIAGVARARGVFREEDQNGEKTKQWLERWRAEFGPHVSLM
;
A
#
# COMPACT_ATOMS: atom_id res chain seq x y z
N MET A 1 -1.38 -11.71 10.64
CA MET A 1 -0.72 -10.52 11.23
C MET A 1 -1.79 -9.70 11.91
N PRO A 2 -1.89 -9.70 13.25
CA PRO A 2 -2.82 -8.82 13.93
C PRO A 2 -2.32 -7.38 13.83
N GLY A 3 -3.09 -6.51 13.19
CA GLY A 3 -2.75 -5.10 13.05
C GLY A 3 -3.42 -4.45 11.86
N SER A 4 -3.58 -3.13 11.92
CA SER A 4 -4.09 -2.33 10.81
C SER A 4 -2.97 -1.96 9.85
N SER A 5 -3.35 -1.53 8.65
CA SER A 5 -2.43 -0.97 7.65
C SER A 5 -2.92 0.42 7.22
N LEU A 6 -1.98 1.24 6.74
CA LEU A 6 -2.28 2.51 6.11
C LEU A 6 -2.01 2.40 4.61
N TRP A 7 -2.96 2.89 3.82
CA TRP A 7 -2.97 2.75 2.38
C TRP A 7 -3.03 4.13 1.72
N LEU A 8 -2.23 4.31 0.68
CA LEU A 8 -2.39 5.39 -0.28
C LEU A 8 -3.33 4.89 -1.39
N VAL A 9 -4.47 5.56 -1.54
CA VAL A 9 -5.51 5.20 -2.51
C VAL A 9 -5.56 6.23 -3.65
N PRO A 10 -5.89 5.81 -4.89
CA PRO A 10 -6.09 6.77 -5.98
C PRO A 10 -7.31 7.64 -5.69
N PRO A 11 -7.30 8.94 -6.06
CA PRO A 11 -8.47 9.79 -5.93
C PRO A 11 -9.68 9.21 -6.68
N PRO A 12 -10.90 9.26 -6.14
CA PRO A 12 -12.08 8.65 -6.76
C PRO A 12 -12.40 9.16 -8.16
N ASP A 13 -12.12 10.44 -8.42
CA ASP A 13 -12.35 11.14 -9.68
C ASP A 13 -11.19 11.01 -10.68
N HIS A 14 -10.04 10.46 -10.25
CA HIS A 14 -8.89 10.28 -11.13
C HIS A 14 -9.03 9.01 -11.99
N PRO A 15 -8.71 9.04 -13.31
CA PRO A 15 -8.89 7.88 -14.20
C PRO A 15 -8.19 6.60 -13.73
N LEU A 16 -7.08 6.74 -13.00
CA LEU A 16 -6.35 5.60 -12.41
C LEU A 16 -7.23 4.76 -11.48
N SER A 17 -8.16 5.36 -10.73
CA SER A 17 -9.05 4.61 -9.85
C SER A 17 -9.87 3.60 -10.64
N ALA A 18 -10.52 4.04 -11.72
CA ALA A 18 -11.32 3.18 -12.58
C ALA A 18 -10.47 2.14 -13.33
N ILE A 19 -9.31 2.55 -13.86
CA ILE A 19 -8.40 1.65 -14.59
C ILE A 19 -7.89 0.53 -13.68
N LEU A 20 -7.36 0.87 -12.50
CA LEU A 20 -6.84 -0.13 -11.56
C LEU A 20 -7.94 -1.03 -11.02
N THR A 21 -9.11 -0.46 -10.73
CA THR A 21 -10.28 -1.24 -10.30
C THR A 21 -10.66 -2.27 -11.35
N ASN A 22 -10.73 -1.88 -12.63
CA ASN A 22 -11.07 -2.81 -13.72
C ASN A 22 -9.99 -3.90 -13.89
N LEU A 23 -8.70 -3.53 -13.82
CA LEU A 23 -7.60 -4.49 -13.89
C LEU A 23 -7.72 -5.58 -12.80
N ILE A 24 -7.99 -5.16 -11.56
CA ILE A 24 -8.12 -6.05 -10.39
C ILE A 24 -9.42 -6.87 -10.45
N SER A 25 -10.55 -6.25 -10.80
CA SER A 25 -11.86 -6.86 -10.64
C SER A 25 -12.39 -7.62 -11.84
N SER A 26 -11.83 -7.38 -13.03
CA SER A 26 -12.36 -7.94 -14.27
C SER A 26 -11.25 -8.44 -15.18
N THR A 27 -10.32 -7.58 -15.61
CA THR A 27 -9.38 -7.93 -16.68
C THR A 27 -8.47 -9.09 -16.28
N LEU A 28 -7.67 -8.95 -15.21
CA LEU A 28 -6.73 -10.00 -14.83
C LEU A 28 -7.42 -11.29 -14.35
N PRO A 29 -8.51 -11.25 -13.57
CA PRO A 29 -9.25 -12.47 -13.24
C PRO A 29 -9.82 -13.22 -14.44
N SER A 30 -10.18 -12.51 -15.51
CA SER A 30 -10.72 -13.12 -16.73
C SER A 30 -9.63 -13.77 -17.58
N GLU A 31 -8.45 -13.14 -17.65
CA GLU A 31 -7.28 -13.65 -18.36
C GLU A 31 -6.57 -14.78 -17.58
N PHE A 32 -6.57 -14.72 -16.25
CA PHE A 32 -5.88 -15.66 -15.36
C PHE A 32 -6.80 -16.23 -14.26
N PRO A 33 -7.86 -16.97 -14.62
CA PRO A 33 -8.88 -17.42 -13.68
C PRO A 33 -8.35 -18.39 -12.61
N SER A 34 -7.31 -19.18 -12.92
CA SER A 34 -6.67 -20.08 -11.95
C SER A 34 -5.87 -19.34 -10.88
N GLU A 35 -5.38 -18.13 -11.19
CA GLU A 35 -4.56 -17.33 -10.28
C GLU A 35 -5.40 -16.40 -9.40
N ALA A 36 -6.53 -15.92 -9.94
CA ALA A 36 -7.45 -15.04 -9.25
C ALA A 36 -8.28 -15.74 -8.16
N ALA A 37 -8.43 -17.06 -8.28
CA ALA A 37 -9.12 -17.87 -7.30
C ALA A 37 -8.11 -18.61 -6.43
N SER A 38 -8.15 -18.39 -5.11
CA SER A 38 -7.36 -19.21 -4.16
C SER A 38 -7.83 -20.67 -4.11
N SER A 39 -8.98 -20.97 -4.72
CA SER A 39 -9.57 -22.31 -4.92
C SER A 39 -10.71 -22.22 -5.94
N PRO A 40 -11.03 -23.29 -6.72
CA PRO A 40 -12.14 -23.31 -7.67
C PRO A 40 -13.52 -22.99 -7.09
N ARG A 41 -13.66 -23.01 -5.76
CA ARG A 41 -14.91 -22.72 -5.03
C ARG A 41 -14.96 -21.31 -4.43
N VAL A 42 -13.90 -20.51 -4.62
CA VAL A 42 -13.76 -19.20 -4.01
C VAL A 42 -13.92 -18.14 -5.09
N THR A 43 -14.90 -17.25 -4.91
CA THR A 43 -15.08 -16.04 -5.72
C THR A 43 -13.77 -15.26 -5.75
N PRO A 44 -13.34 -14.70 -6.90
CA PRO A 44 -12.09 -13.96 -6.98
C PRO A 44 -12.01 -12.90 -5.88
N HIS A 45 -10.85 -12.83 -5.21
CA HIS A 45 -10.64 -11.86 -4.14
C HIS A 45 -10.43 -10.49 -4.76
N PHE A 46 -11.44 -9.63 -4.66
CA PHE A 46 -11.31 -8.24 -5.08
C PHE A 46 -10.92 -7.36 -3.91
N PHE A 47 -9.94 -6.50 -4.13
CA PHE A 47 -9.51 -5.51 -3.17
C PHE A 47 -9.48 -4.14 -3.83
N SER A 48 -9.62 -3.09 -3.00
CA SER A 48 -9.55 -1.72 -3.51
C SER A 48 -8.14 -1.43 -4.02
N PRO A 49 -7.94 -0.70 -5.12
CA PRO A 49 -6.61 -0.33 -5.57
C PRO A 49 -5.90 0.52 -4.53
N HIS A 50 -4.73 0.07 -4.06
CA HIS A 50 -3.95 0.79 -3.06
C HIS A 50 -2.44 0.51 -3.17
N MET A 51 -1.66 1.43 -2.61
CA MET A 51 -0.26 1.20 -2.24
C MET A 51 -0.16 1.18 -0.71
N THR A 52 0.34 0.09 -0.14
CA THR A 52 0.54 -0.01 1.31
C THR A 52 1.69 0.89 1.75
N LEU A 53 1.40 1.83 2.66
CA LEU A 53 2.38 2.74 3.26
C LEU A 53 3.07 2.10 4.47
N THR A 54 2.30 1.42 5.32
CA THR A 54 2.82 0.61 6.43
C THR A 54 1.78 -0.43 6.84
N SER A 55 2.24 -1.47 7.52
CA SER A 55 1.43 -2.52 8.15
C SER A 55 1.82 -2.69 9.63
N ASP A 56 1.10 -3.56 10.33
CA ASP A 56 1.33 -3.94 11.73
C ASP A 56 1.11 -2.78 12.72
N ILE A 57 0.16 -1.89 12.42
CA ILE A 57 -0.25 -0.83 13.36
C ILE A 57 -1.09 -1.48 14.47
N SER A 58 -0.60 -1.39 15.70
CA SER A 58 -1.32 -1.90 16.87
C SER A 58 -2.60 -1.10 17.10
N PRO A 59 -3.75 -1.74 17.41
CA PRO A 59 -4.97 -1.01 17.78
C PRO A 59 -4.81 -0.04 18.96
N SER A 60 -3.85 -0.30 19.85
CA SER A 60 -3.49 0.62 20.93
C SER A 60 -2.97 1.99 20.46
N VAL A 61 -2.53 2.11 19.21
CA VAL A 61 -2.01 3.35 18.62
C VAL A 61 -3.13 4.32 18.29
N TYR A 62 -4.25 3.80 17.77
CA TYR A 62 -5.38 4.62 17.35
C TYR A 62 -6.59 4.55 18.30
N GLY A 63 -6.58 3.65 19.28
CA GLY A 63 -7.59 3.56 20.32
C GLY A 63 -8.99 3.31 19.75
N SER A 64 -9.97 4.04 20.27
CA SER A 64 -11.38 3.94 19.85
C SER A 64 -11.75 4.85 18.67
N ASP A 65 -10.85 5.74 18.24
CA ASP A 65 -11.11 6.70 17.16
C ASP A 65 -9.99 6.66 16.10
N PRO A 66 -10.06 5.69 15.18
CA PRO A 66 -9.10 5.56 14.09
C PRO A 66 -9.03 6.76 13.16
N GLN A 67 -10.14 7.47 12.98
CA GLN A 67 -10.19 8.62 12.09
C GLN A 67 -9.48 9.82 12.72
N ALA A 68 -9.78 10.15 13.98
CA ALA A 68 -9.08 11.21 14.69
C ALA A 68 -7.57 10.95 14.79
N TRP A 69 -7.18 9.68 14.96
CA TRP A 69 -5.77 9.31 14.90
C TRP A 69 -5.16 9.57 13.51
N LEU A 70 -5.82 9.12 12.43
CA LEU A 70 -5.35 9.34 11.07
C LEU A 70 -5.21 10.84 10.75
N ASP A 71 -6.18 11.64 11.14
CA ASP A 71 -6.20 13.10 10.94
C ASP A 71 -5.10 13.82 11.74
N SER A 72 -4.60 13.20 12.82
CA SER A 72 -3.50 13.72 13.65
C SER A 72 -2.10 13.48 13.06
N ILE A 73 -1.99 12.66 12.02
CA ILE A 73 -0.71 12.34 11.39
C ILE A 73 -0.31 13.53 10.50
N PRO A 74 0.90 14.10 10.65
CA PRO A 74 1.38 15.19 9.82
C PRO A 74 1.79 14.67 8.43
N LEU A 75 0.80 14.17 7.67
CA LEU A 75 1.02 13.68 6.32
C LEU A 75 1.48 14.83 5.41
N PRO A 76 2.39 14.56 4.47
CA PRO A 76 2.85 15.58 3.55
C PRO A 76 1.72 16.05 2.63
N PHE A 77 1.83 17.27 2.11
CA PHE A 77 0.84 17.83 1.18
C PHE A 77 0.67 16.96 -0.06
N ALA A 78 -0.56 16.86 -0.57
CA ALA A 78 -0.89 15.97 -1.68
C ALA A 78 -0.05 16.21 -2.95
N ASP A 79 0.32 17.47 -3.21
CA ASP A 79 1.14 17.87 -4.35
C ASP A 79 2.62 17.42 -4.23
N SER A 80 3.12 17.19 -3.02
CA SER A 80 4.46 16.68 -2.75
C SER A 80 4.59 15.17 -2.96
N VAL A 81 3.47 14.42 -2.92
CA VAL A 81 3.45 12.97 -3.16
C VAL A 81 3.36 12.69 -4.67
N LYS A 82 4.40 12.06 -5.22
CA LYS A 82 4.48 11.75 -6.67
C LYS A 82 4.55 10.25 -6.91
N VAL A 83 3.40 9.64 -7.11
CA VAL A 83 3.31 8.22 -7.50
C VAL A 83 3.69 8.08 -8.98
N ARG A 84 4.84 7.44 -9.25
CA ARG A 84 5.27 7.10 -10.61
C ARG A 84 5.25 5.60 -10.79
N PHE A 85 4.39 5.11 -11.69
CA PHE A 85 4.36 3.69 -12.04
C PHE A 85 5.55 3.31 -12.90
N GLY A 86 6.17 2.19 -12.54
CA GLY A 86 7.22 1.51 -13.28
C GLY A 86 6.66 0.31 -14.04
N LYS A 87 7.46 -0.75 -14.10
CA LYS A 87 7.07 -2.00 -14.78
C LYS A 87 6.06 -2.79 -13.95
N VAL A 88 5.20 -3.52 -14.65
CA VAL A 88 4.46 -4.66 -14.09
C VAL A 88 5.46 -5.79 -13.82
N LYS A 89 5.31 -6.47 -12.69
CA LYS A 89 6.16 -7.57 -12.23
C LYS A 89 5.30 -8.68 -11.65
N SER A 90 5.85 -9.90 -11.62
CA SER A 90 5.26 -11.07 -10.98
C SER A 90 6.29 -11.81 -10.13
N GLN A 91 5.83 -12.44 -9.06
CA GLN A 91 6.62 -13.26 -8.13
C GLN A 91 5.78 -14.42 -7.61
N GLU A 92 6.41 -15.49 -7.13
CA GLU A 92 5.71 -16.65 -6.56
C GLU A 92 5.07 -16.37 -5.18
N VAL A 93 5.32 -15.19 -4.59
CA VAL A 93 4.74 -14.77 -3.31
C VAL A 93 3.31 -14.28 -3.55
N PHE A 94 2.34 -14.83 -2.79
CA PHE A 94 0.90 -14.58 -2.97
C PHE A 94 0.54 -13.09 -3.18
N TYR A 95 0.99 -12.19 -2.31
CA TYR A 95 0.67 -10.74 -2.40
C TYR A 95 1.45 -9.96 -3.46
N ARG A 96 2.40 -10.61 -4.15
CA ARG A 96 3.21 -10.05 -5.24
C ARG A 96 3.13 -10.93 -6.50
N ARG A 97 2.03 -11.66 -6.65
CA ARG A 97 1.73 -12.48 -7.85
C ARG A 97 1.70 -11.63 -9.10
N CYS A 98 0.98 -10.51 -9.07
CA CYS A 98 1.03 -9.49 -10.11
C CYS A 98 0.96 -8.11 -9.47
N TYR A 99 1.93 -7.23 -9.75
CA TYR A 99 1.96 -5.88 -9.18
C TYR A 99 2.64 -4.87 -10.09
N ILE A 100 2.28 -3.60 -9.92
CA ILE A 100 2.96 -2.46 -10.56
C ILE A 100 3.98 -1.91 -9.58
N SER A 101 5.24 -1.85 -9.98
CA SER A 101 6.26 -1.16 -9.18
C SER A 101 6.02 0.35 -9.15
N VAL A 102 6.31 1.00 -8.01
CA VAL A 102 6.22 2.45 -7.84
C VAL A 102 7.61 3.03 -7.59
N GLY A 103 7.88 4.24 -8.09
CA GLY A 103 9.12 4.96 -7.82
C GLY A 103 9.23 5.38 -6.35
N PHE A 104 10.30 4.91 -5.67
CA PHE A 104 10.51 5.13 -4.24
C PHE A 104 10.59 6.62 -3.84
N GLU A 105 11.34 7.43 -4.58
CA GLU A 105 11.64 8.80 -4.18
C GLU A 105 10.39 9.68 -4.02
N GLY A 106 9.34 9.44 -4.81
CA GLY A 106 8.11 10.23 -4.75
C GLY A 106 7.13 9.83 -3.64
N VAL A 107 7.40 8.74 -2.92
CA VAL A 107 6.51 8.19 -1.88
C VAL A 107 7.22 7.87 -0.56
N LYS A 108 8.55 7.99 -0.49
CA LYS A 108 9.33 7.63 0.70
C LYS A 108 8.92 8.43 1.94
N ASP A 109 8.61 9.72 1.79
CA ASP A 109 8.30 10.59 2.93
C ASP A 109 6.95 10.24 3.54
N ILE A 110 5.91 10.06 2.72
CA ILE A 110 4.59 9.64 3.20
C ILE A 110 4.61 8.23 3.82
N ALA A 111 5.37 7.30 3.25
CA ALA A 111 5.56 5.97 3.84
C ALA A 111 6.34 6.04 5.17
N GLY A 112 7.36 6.90 5.22
CA GLY A 112 8.15 7.17 6.42
C GLY A 112 7.30 7.72 7.56
N VAL A 113 6.54 8.79 7.31
CA VAL A 113 5.62 9.38 8.30
C VAL A 113 4.60 8.34 8.78
N ALA A 114 4.01 7.57 7.86
CA ALA A 114 3.06 6.52 8.20
C ALA A 114 3.69 5.46 9.13
N ARG A 115 4.93 5.03 8.85
CA ARG A 115 5.65 4.05 9.69
C ARG A 115 6.05 4.63 11.04
N ALA A 116 6.60 5.84 11.05
CA ALA A 116 7.01 6.56 12.25
C ALA A 116 5.87 6.64 13.25
N ARG A 117 4.69 7.10 12.79
CA ARG A 117 3.51 7.29 13.63
C ARG A 117 2.77 6.00 13.93
N GLY A 118 2.69 5.08 12.97
CA GLY A 118 1.94 3.84 13.10
C GLY A 118 2.63 2.75 13.91
N VAL A 119 3.97 2.71 13.93
CA VAL A 119 4.71 1.58 14.50
C VAL A 119 5.81 2.01 15.46
N PHE A 120 6.68 2.94 15.06
CA PHE A 120 7.83 3.29 15.91
C PHE A 120 7.54 4.35 16.96
N ARG A 121 6.39 5.03 16.86
CA ARG A 121 6.00 6.17 17.69
C ARG A 121 7.03 7.29 17.66
N GLU A 122 7.68 7.45 16.51
CA GLU A 122 8.57 8.56 16.20
C GLU A 122 7.74 9.75 15.70
N GLU A 123 8.26 10.97 15.88
CA GLU A 123 7.56 12.20 15.50
C GLU A 123 7.30 12.28 13.99
N ASP A 124 8.31 11.91 13.20
CA ASP A 124 8.34 12.03 11.75
C ASP A 124 9.24 10.96 11.09
N GLN A 125 9.42 11.09 9.76
CA GLN A 125 10.26 10.19 8.96
C GLN A 125 11.76 10.26 9.24
N ASN A 126 12.23 11.23 10.04
CA ASN A 126 13.65 11.44 10.32
C ASN A 126 14.18 10.57 11.46
N GLY A 127 13.29 9.89 12.19
CA GLY A 127 13.65 8.93 13.22
C GLY A 127 14.53 7.78 12.71
N GLU A 128 15.47 7.35 13.55
CA GLU A 128 16.48 6.35 13.18
C GLU A 128 15.84 5.00 12.81
N LYS A 129 14.81 4.58 13.55
CA LYS A 129 14.11 3.31 13.25
C LYS A 129 13.35 3.40 11.94
N THR A 130 12.73 4.55 11.66
CA THR A 130 12.02 4.79 10.41
C THR A 130 12.96 4.79 9.21
N LYS A 131 14.13 5.44 9.30
CA LYS A 131 15.15 5.43 8.24
C LYS A 131 15.62 4.02 7.92
N GLN A 132 16.02 3.26 8.94
CA GLN A 132 16.45 1.86 8.77
C GLN A 132 15.32 0.98 8.20
N TRP A 133 14.07 1.23 8.60
CA TRP A 133 12.95 0.50 8.03
C TRP A 133 12.69 0.87 6.57
N LEU A 134 12.79 2.15 6.19
CA LEU A 134 12.61 2.60 4.80
C LEU A 134 13.64 1.95 3.86
N GLU A 135 14.89 1.83 4.29
CA GLU A 135 15.95 1.17 3.51
C GLU A 135 15.64 -0.31 3.30
N ARG A 136 15.28 -1.03 4.36
CA ARG A 136 14.89 -2.44 4.26
C ARG A 136 13.61 -2.63 3.45
N TRP A 137 12.60 -1.79 3.70
CA TRP A 137 11.35 -1.81 2.95
C TRP A 137 11.60 -1.59 1.47
N ARG A 138 12.43 -0.61 1.09
CA ARG A 138 12.84 -0.36 -0.31
C ARG A 138 13.50 -1.58 -0.95
N ALA A 139 14.40 -2.26 -0.23
CA ALA A 139 15.16 -3.38 -0.75
C ALA A 139 14.33 -4.68 -0.87
N GLU A 140 13.54 -4.99 0.16
CA GLU A 140 12.83 -6.27 0.28
C GLU A 140 11.45 -6.25 -0.39
N PHE A 141 10.74 -5.12 -0.29
CA PHE A 141 9.34 -4.99 -0.73
C PHE A 141 9.20 -3.97 -1.86
N GLY A 142 9.65 -2.74 -1.60
CA GLY A 142 9.45 -1.57 -2.43
C GLY A 142 7.98 -1.11 -2.46
N PRO A 143 7.74 0.17 -2.78
CA PRO A 143 6.38 0.62 -3.02
C PRO A 143 5.83 -0.03 -4.29
N HIS A 144 4.61 -0.53 -4.19
CA HIS A 144 3.92 -1.20 -5.29
C HIS A 144 2.40 -1.11 -5.12
N VAL A 145 1.70 -1.32 -6.23
CA VAL A 145 0.25 -1.53 -6.27
C VAL A 145 0.01 -2.97 -6.71
N SER A 146 -0.53 -3.79 -5.81
CA SER A 146 -0.92 -5.16 -6.15
C SER A 146 -2.09 -5.15 -7.14
N LEU A 147 -2.08 -6.10 -8.07
CA LEU A 147 -3.13 -6.30 -9.06
C LEU A 147 -3.82 -7.66 -8.93
N MET A 148 -3.12 -8.63 -8.32
CA MET A 148 -3.59 -9.98 -8.01
C MET A 148 -2.77 -10.58 -6.86
#